data_AF-A0AAD0FB72-F1
#
_entry.id   AF-A0AAD0FB72-F1
#
_cell.length_a   1.000
_cell.length_b   1.000
_cell.length_c   1.000
_cell.angle_alpha   90.00
_cell.angle_beta   90.00
_cell.angle_gamma   90.00
#
_symmetry.space_group_name_H-M   'P 1'
#
loop_
_entity.id
_entity.type
_entity.pdbx_description
1 polymer ?
#
loop_
_entity_poly.entity_id
_entity_poly.type
_entity_poly.pdbx_seq_one_letter_code
_entity_poly.pdbx_strand_id
1 'polypeptide(L)'
;MSIAASQTCVVPLADASDVGHARRVAQKLAQAHGHDETDAGRVALVVTELCTNVLKHAGHGELNLRALPRGDGRFGIEVLTLDRAQGFDAQACLADGYSSAGTQGIGMGAVARQAQVFDVYADTRGAVVLARLYAQGDPGTDLRFGVSQHALNGDPACGDTWHLAFDGQHVSALVIDGLGHGSEAEAAAQAGAAVFAQAPFAKAQQQLLAMHQAMTGTRGGAVALAHYDGCNARLSFTGIGNIGASLVNGSQSRGLASMPGIVGGQFRKTQVFDYADLNGNVLIMYSDGLQSRWNLKDYPGLVHRHPAVIAAVLHRDFCRGRDDVTVLVIDLELPNV
;
A
#
# COMPACT_ATOMS: atom_id res chain seq x y z
N MET A 1 9.86 -14.45 4.47
CA MET A 1 8.92 -14.14 3.36
C MET A 1 9.38 -12.86 2.66
N SER A 2 9.27 -12.79 1.34
CA SER A 2 9.70 -11.62 0.55
C SER A 2 8.58 -11.26 -0.43
N ILE A 3 8.23 -9.97 -0.52
CA ILE A 3 7.13 -9.42 -1.31
C ILE A 3 7.71 -8.32 -2.19
N ALA A 4 7.80 -8.59 -3.49
CA ALA A 4 8.22 -7.62 -4.49
C ALA A 4 7.05 -6.70 -4.88
N ALA A 5 7.38 -5.56 -5.49
CA ALA A 5 6.39 -4.64 -6.01
C ALA A 5 5.41 -5.30 -7.00
N SER A 6 4.16 -4.87 -6.90
CA SER A 6 3.17 -5.03 -7.95
C SER A 6 2.43 -3.71 -8.12
N GLN A 7 2.12 -3.33 -9.36
CA GLN A 7 1.31 -2.14 -9.59
C GLN A 7 -0.11 -2.33 -9.05
N THR A 8 -0.74 -1.24 -8.64
CA THR A 8 -2.16 -1.23 -8.25
C THR A 8 -3.00 -1.28 -9.52
N CYS A 9 -3.90 -2.26 -9.64
CA CYS A 9 -4.87 -2.27 -10.72
C CYS A 9 -6.01 -1.33 -10.38
N VAL A 10 -6.15 -0.23 -11.12
CA VAL A 10 -7.15 0.81 -10.90
C VAL A 10 -8.28 0.65 -11.91
N VAL A 11 -9.51 0.62 -11.42
CA VAL A 11 -10.71 0.66 -12.24
C VAL A 11 -11.51 1.91 -11.84
N PRO A 12 -11.60 2.93 -12.70
CA PRO A 12 -12.44 4.10 -12.44
C PRO A 12 -13.92 3.68 -12.39
N LEU A 13 -14.69 4.37 -11.55
CA LEU A 13 -16.12 4.14 -11.37
C LEU A 13 -16.85 5.45 -11.66
N ALA A 14 -17.53 5.52 -12.80
CA ALA A 14 -18.32 6.66 -13.23
C ALA A 14 -19.78 6.28 -13.56
N ASP A 15 -20.02 5.05 -14.04
CA ASP A 15 -21.36 4.57 -14.34
C ASP A 15 -21.57 3.07 -14.05
N ALA A 16 -22.81 2.61 -14.19
CA ALA A 16 -23.18 1.24 -13.85
C ALA A 16 -22.46 0.15 -14.68
N SER A 17 -21.96 0.49 -15.88
CA SER A 17 -21.21 -0.45 -16.71
C SER A 17 -19.82 -0.74 -16.11
N ASP A 18 -19.25 0.21 -15.36
CA ASP A 18 -17.97 0.05 -14.67
C ASP A 18 -18.03 -1.00 -13.57
N VAL A 19 -19.18 -1.15 -12.88
CA VAL A 19 -19.36 -2.23 -11.88
C VAL A 19 -19.21 -3.60 -12.54
N GLY A 20 -19.80 -3.77 -13.72
CA GLY A 20 -19.67 -5.00 -14.49
C GLY A 20 -18.22 -5.26 -14.94
N HIS A 21 -17.49 -4.21 -15.32
CA HIS A 21 -16.07 -4.29 -15.67
C HIS A 21 -15.21 -4.64 -14.45
N ALA A 22 -15.30 -3.87 -13.37
CA ALA A 22 -14.64 -4.07 -12.08
C ALA A 22 -14.78 -5.51 -11.57
N ARG A 23 -16.00 -6.05 -11.58
CA ARG A 23 -16.28 -7.44 -11.22
C ARG A 23 -15.46 -8.44 -12.05
N ARG A 24 -15.43 -8.27 -13.37
CA ARG A 24 -14.69 -9.16 -14.28
C ARG A 24 -13.18 -9.05 -14.08
N VAL A 25 -12.67 -7.84 -13.86
CA VAL A 25 -11.24 -7.60 -13.58
C VAL A 25 -10.84 -8.29 -12.28
N ALA A 26 -11.60 -8.11 -11.21
CA ALA A 26 -11.32 -8.71 -9.91
C ALA A 26 -11.40 -10.25 -9.94
N GLN A 27 -12.41 -10.81 -10.61
CA GLN A 27 -12.54 -12.26 -10.78
C GLN A 27 -11.35 -12.84 -11.55
N LYS A 28 -10.95 -12.20 -12.65
CA LYS A 28 -9.79 -12.62 -13.43
C LYS A 28 -8.50 -12.51 -12.63
N LEU A 29 -8.33 -11.45 -11.82
CA LEU A 29 -7.19 -11.29 -10.93
C LEU A 29 -7.12 -12.43 -9.90
N ALA A 30 -8.24 -12.78 -9.26
CA ALA A 30 -8.33 -13.88 -8.31
C ALA A 30 -7.94 -15.22 -8.96
N GLN A 31 -8.54 -15.55 -10.11
CA GLN A 31 -8.25 -16.79 -10.85
C GLN A 31 -6.79 -16.88 -11.30
N ALA A 32 -6.21 -15.77 -11.79
CA ALA A 32 -4.81 -15.71 -12.19
C ALA A 32 -3.84 -15.98 -11.02
N HIS A 33 -4.30 -15.80 -9.78
CA HIS A 33 -3.51 -16.03 -8.56
C HIS A 33 -3.98 -17.26 -7.77
N GLY A 34 -4.62 -18.23 -8.44
CA GLY A 34 -4.88 -19.55 -7.90
C GLY A 34 -6.13 -19.68 -7.02
N HIS A 35 -7.01 -18.68 -7.00
CA HIS A 35 -8.33 -18.82 -6.38
C HIS A 35 -9.22 -19.73 -7.24
N ASP A 36 -9.95 -20.63 -6.59
CA ASP A 36 -10.92 -21.49 -7.28
C ASP A 36 -12.17 -20.69 -7.72
N GLU A 37 -13.12 -21.36 -8.39
CA GLU A 37 -14.35 -20.70 -8.86
C GLU A 37 -15.19 -20.10 -7.72
N THR A 38 -15.18 -20.73 -6.55
CA THR A 38 -15.95 -20.29 -5.38
C THR A 38 -15.32 -19.04 -4.77
N ASP A 39 -14.01 -19.06 -4.55
CA ASP A 39 -13.25 -17.95 -3.99
C ASP A 39 -13.23 -16.75 -4.96
N ALA A 40 -13.03 -16.99 -6.26
CA ALA A 40 -13.11 -15.94 -7.27
C ALA A 40 -14.53 -15.36 -7.38
N GLY A 41 -15.57 -16.18 -7.22
CA GLY A 41 -16.96 -15.74 -7.12
C GLY A 41 -17.20 -14.86 -5.90
N ARG A 42 -16.61 -15.20 -4.74
CA ARG A 42 -16.67 -14.39 -3.51
C ARG A 42 -16.04 -13.01 -3.71
N VAL A 43 -14.85 -12.95 -4.33
CA VAL A 43 -14.20 -11.68 -4.69
C VAL A 43 -15.09 -10.84 -5.60
N ALA A 44 -15.68 -11.46 -6.62
CA ALA A 44 -16.57 -10.79 -7.57
C ALA A 44 -17.82 -10.19 -6.89
N LEU A 45 -18.41 -10.90 -5.92
CA LEU A 45 -19.55 -10.42 -5.13
C LEU A 45 -19.17 -9.20 -4.28
N VAL A 46 -18.07 -9.29 -3.52
CA VAL A 46 -17.59 -8.17 -2.69
C VAL A 46 -17.32 -6.92 -3.54
N VAL A 47 -16.64 -7.08 -4.68
CA VAL A 47 -16.37 -5.97 -5.60
C VAL A 47 -17.65 -5.36 -6.16
N THR A 48 -18.63 -6.19 -6.53
CA THR A 48 -19.92 -5.70 -7.05
C THR A 48 -20.61 -4.81 -6.00
N GLU A 49 -20.72 -5.28 -4.76
CA GLU A 49 -21.36 -4.52 -3.67
C GLU A 49 -20.62 -3.22 -3.36
N LEU A 50 -19.29 -3.25 -3.23
CA LEU A 50 -18.50 -2.06 -2.92
C LEU A 50 -18.56 -1.02 -4.05
N CYS A 51 -18.40 -1.44 -5.31
CA CYS A 51 -18.50 -0.52 -6.45
C CYS A 51 -19.91 0.06 -6.62
N THR A 52 -20.97 -0.74 -6.42
CA THR A 52 -22.34 -0.25 -6.41
C THR A 52 -22.56 0.78 -5.29
N ASN A 53 -22.01 0.57 -4.10
CA ASN A 53 -22.08 1.53 -3.01
C ASN A 53 -21.40 2.86 -3.36
N VAL A 54 -20.22 2.82 -3.98
CA VAL A 54 -19.54 4.03 -4.47
C VAL A 54 -20.43 4.80 -5.45
N LEU A 55 -20.94 4.15 -6.49
CA LEU A 55 -21.76 4.86 -7.49
C LEU A 55 -23.06 5.40 -6.88
N LYS A 56 -23.70 4.65 -6.00
CA LYS A 56 -24.98 5.02 -5.40
C LYS A 56 -24.86 6.17 -4.40
N HIS A 57 -23.77 6.22 -3.63
CA HIS A 57 -23.62 7.16 -2.51
C HIS A 57 -22.64 8.29 -2.79
N ALA A 58 -21.62 8.06 -3.63
CA ALA A 58 -20.62 9.05 -4.01
C ALA A 58 -20.75 9.54 -5.47
N GLY A 59 -21.50 8.83 -6.32
CA GLY A 59 -21.66 9.15 -7.74
C GLY A 59 -20.48 8.72 -8.60
N HIS A 60 -19.25 8.93 -8.13
CA HIS A 60 -18.03 8.46 -8.78
C HIS A 60 -16.97 8.06 -7.75
N GLY A 61 -15.96 7.30 -8.19
CA GLY A 61 -14.83 6.91 -7.37
C GLY A 61 -13.90 5.96 -8.11
N GLU A 62 -13.13 5.18 -7.36
CA GLU A 62 -12.15 4.26 -7.91
C GLU A 62 -12.18 2.93 -7.13
N LEU A 63 -11.94 1.84 -7.86
CA LEU A 63 -11.61 0.54 -7.30
C LEU A 63 -10.13 0.28 -7.53
N ASN A 64 -9.41 -0.02 -6.45
CA ASN A 64 -8.03 -0.44 -6.44
C ASN A 64 -7.95 -1.92 -6.07
N LEU A 65 -7.30 -2.72 -6.92
CA LEU A 65 -7.12 -4.16 -6.76
C LEU A 65 -5.63 -4.50 -6.71
N ARG A 66 -5.28 -5.45 -5.83
CA ARG A 66 -3.91 -5.96 -5.71
C ARG A 66 -3.94 -7.43 -5.28
N ALA A 67 -3.09 -8.25 -5.91
CA ALA A 67 -2.81 -9.59 -5.39
C ALA A 67 -1.79 -9.49 -4.24
N LEU A 68 -2.07 -10.16 -3.14
CA LEU A 68 -1.25 -10.15 -1.93
C LEU A 68 -0.53 -11.49 -1.79
N PRO A 69 0.78 -11.58 -2.07
CA PRO A 69 1.52 -12.83 -1.87
C PRO A 69 1.45 -13.32 -0.43
N ARG A 70 1.40 -14.63 -0.24
CA ARG A 70 1.53 -15.34 1.05
C ARG A 70 2.90 -16.02 1.15
N GLY A 71 3.34 -16.31 2.37
CA GLY A 71 4.63 -16.97 2.63
C GLY A 71 4.73 -18.40 2.11
N ASP A 72 3.61 -19.03 1.79
CA ASP A 72 3.48 -20.41 1.30
C ASP A 72 3.17 -20.49 -0.20
N GLY A 73 3.27 -19.39 -0.93
CA GLY A 73 3.03 -19.32 -2.38
C GLY A 73 1.57 -19.09 -2.77
N ARG A 74 0.64 -19.04 -1.83
CA ARG A 74 -0.76 -18.62 -2.09
C ARG A 74 -0.86 -17.10 -2.23
N PHE A 75 -2.03 -16.61 -2.59
CA PHE A 75 -2.31 -15.19 -2.72
C PHE A 75 -3.66 -14.83 -2.09
N GLY A 76 -3.71 -13.67 -1.44
CA GLY A 76 -4.96 -12.97 -1.17
C GLY A 76 -5.28 -11.96 -2.27
N ILE A 77 -6.50 -11.43 -2.26
CA ILE A 77 -6.94 -10.32 -3.09
C ILE A 77 -7.31 -9.16 -2.18
N GLU A 78 -6.61 -8.04 -2.34
CA GLU A 78 -6.97 -6.75 -1.75
C GLU A 78 -7.93 -6.01 -2.68
N VAL A 79 -9.01 -5.53 -2.08
CA VAL A 79 -10.05 -4.70 -2.69
C VAL A 79 -10.13 -3.42 -1.88
N LEU A 80 -9.84 -2.30 -2.51
CA LEU A 80 -9.96 -0.97 -1.94
C LEU A 80 -10.90 -0.14 -2.81
N THR A 81 -11.95 0.42 -2.25
CA THR A 81 -12.74 1.45 -2.95
C THR A 81 -12.50 2.80 -2.33
N LEU A 82 -12.35 3.82 -3.17
CA LEU A 82 -12.06 5.19 -2.77
C LEU A 82 -13.07 6.14 -3.44
N ASP A 83 -13.54 7.10 -2.68
CA ASP A 83 -14.33 8.22 -3.19
C ASP A 83 -13.93 9.54 -2.52
N ARG A 84 -14.47 10.64 -3.05
CA ARG A 84 -14.30 12.00 -2.53
C ARG A 84 -15.63 12.67 -2.17
N ALA A 85 -16.63 11.89 -1.80
CA ALA A 85 -17.96 12.39 -1.48
C ALA A 85 -18.06 12.87 -0.02
N GLN A 86 -19.27 13.21 0.41
CA GLN A 86 -19.55 13.42 1.82
C GLN A 86 -19.52 12.04 2.50
N GLY A 87 -18.47 11.74 3.26
CA GLY A 87 -18.33 10.45 3.93
C GLY A 87 -19.51 10.11 4.86
N PHE A 88 -19.48 8.90 5.42
CA PHE A 88 -20.61 8.32 6.15
C PHE A 88 -20.21 7.77 7.52
N ASP A 89 -21.19 7.52 8.38
CA ASP A 89 -20.97 6.83 9.65
C ASP A 89 -20.82 5.32 9.41
N ALA A 90 -19.57 4.85 9.40
CA ALA A 90 -19.24 3.45 9.16
C ALA A 90 -19.81 2.50 10.23
N GLN A 91 -19.91 2.93 11.49
CA GLN A 91 -20.43 2.07 12.56
C GLN A 91 -21.94 1.86 12.39
N ALA A 92 -22.66 2.94 12.07
CA ALA A 92 -24.08 2.84 11.76
C ALA A 92 -24.32 1.89 10.57
N CYS A 93 -23.57 2.04 9.48
CA CYS A 93 -23.75 1.19 8.29
C CYS A 93 -23.36 -0.29 8.47
N LEU A 94 -22.59 -0.64 9.52
CA LEU A 94 -22.23 -2.02 9.86
C LEU A 94 -23.25 -2.67 10.81
N ALA A 95 -23.78 -1.89 11.76
CA ALA A 95 -24.76 -2.36 12.75
C ALA A 95 -26.15 -2.53 12.13
N ASP A 96 -26.54 -1.57 11.31
CA ASP A 96 -27.83 -1.54 10.67
C ASP A 96 -27.73 -2.19 9.30
N GLY A 97 -28.48 -3.28 9.10
CA GLY A 97 -28.77 -3.83 7.77
C GLY A 97 -29.65 -2.89 6.93
N TYR A 98 -29.36 -1.60 6.92
CA TYR A 98 -30.25 -0.52 6.51
C TYR A 98 -29.64 0.29 5.37
N SER A 99 -30.22 0.13 4.19
CA SER A 99 -30.01 1.01 3.04
C SER A 99 -30.94 2.22 3.18
N SER A 100 -30.42 3.43 3.04
CA SER A 100 -31.22 4.66 2.88
C SER A 100 -31.81 4.83 1.47
N ALA A 101 -31.75 3.81 0.60
CA ALA A 101 -32.33 3.87 -0.73
C ALA A 101 -32.62 2.47 -1.30
N GLY A 102 -33.74 1.84 -0.90
CA GLY A 102 -34.48 0.89 -1.73
C GLY A 102 -33.84 -0.43 -2.21
N THR A 103 -32.60 -0.76 -1.84
CA THR A 103 -32.00 -2.08 -2.07
C THR A 103 -31.89 -2.82 -0.75
N GLN A 104 -32.12 -4.14 -0.74
CA GLN A 104 -32.02 -4.97 0.48
C GLN A 104 -30.71 -4.63 1.20
N GLY A 105 -30.79 -4.07 2.41
CA GLY A 105 -29.69 -3.42 3.14
C GLY A 105 -28.62 -4.37 3.68
N ILE A 106 -28.13 -5.26 2.84
CA ILE A 106 -27.23 -6.35 3.19
C ILE A 106 -25.75 -5.99 2.88
N GLY A 107 -25.51 -4.95 2.06
CA GLY A 107 -24.25 -4.69 1.37
C GLY A 107 -22.99 -4.70 2.24
N MET A 108 -22.79 -3.69 3.09
CA MET A 108 -21.50 -3.54 3.80
C MET A 108 -21.30 -4.59 4.91
N GLY A 109 -22.37 -4.96 5.63
CA GLY A 109 -22.32 -6.07 6.59
C GLY A 109 -22.06 -7.42 5.93
N ALA A 110 -22.55 -7.67 4.71
CA ALA A 110 -22.24 -8.89 3.97
C ALA A 110 -20.80 -8.89 3.44
N VAL A 111 -20.29 -7.75 2.96
CA VAL A 111 -18.88 -7.62 2.59
C VAL A 111 -17.99 -7.94 3.80
N ALA A 112 -18.28 -7.35 4.96
CA ALA A 112 -17.51 -7.59 6.19
C ALA A 112 -17.53 -9.07 6.63
N ARG A 113 -18.62 -9.81 6.39
CA ARG A 113 -18.70 -11.25 6.68
C ARG A 113 -18.00 -12.14 5.64
N GLN A 114 -17.85 -11.67 4.41
CA GLN A 114 -17.20 -12.42 3.33
C GLN A 114 -15.69 -12.20 3.27
N ALA A 115 -15.21 -11.05 3.74
CA ALA A 115 -13.79 -10.71 3.78
C ALA A 115 -13.14 -11.22 5.08
N GLN A 116 -11.87 -11.62 5.00
CA GLN A 116 -11.08 -11.95 6.18
C GLN A 116 -10.55 -10.71 6.88
N VAL A 117 -10.34 -9.63 6.13
CA VAL A 117 -10.01 -8.30 6.67
C VAL A 117 -10.99 -7.31 6.09
N PHE A 118 -11.60 -6.50 6.96
CA PHE A 118 -12.47 -5.42 6.57
C PHE A 118 -12.17 -4.19 7.43
N ASP A 119 -11.97 -3.04 6.81
CA ASP A 119 -11.79 -1.77 7.53
C ASP A 119 -12.29 -0.60 6.68
N VAL A 120 -12.71 0.47 7.35
CA VAL A 120 -13.30 1.64 6.72
C VAL A 120 -12.77 2.89 7.39
N TYR A 121 -12.37 3.86 6.57
CA TYR A 121 -12.19 5.23 7.00
C TYR A 121 -13.07 6.14 6.13
N ALA A 122 -13.88 6.97 6.77
CA ALA A 122 -14.72 7.94 6.09
C ALA A 122 -14.75 9.24 6.89
N ASP A 123 -14.59 10.36 6.20
CA ASP A 123 -14.74 11.71 6.75
C ASP A 123 -15.36 12.64 5.71
N THR A 124 -15.38 13.95 5.97
CA THR A 124 -15.94 14.94 5.06
C THR A 124 -15.21 15.05 3.71
N ARG A 125 -14.06 14.39 3.54
CA ARG A 125 -13.27 14.38 2.30
C ARG A 125 -13.57 13.16 1.43
N GLY A 126 -14.33 12.20 1.93
CA GLY A 126 -14.72 10.97 1.23
C GLY A 126 -14.45 9.72 2.05
N ALA A 127 -14.67 8.54 1.46
CA ALA A 127 -14.41 7.27 2.11
C ALA A 127 -13.34 6.41 1.40
N VAL A 128 -12.75 5.52 2.21
CA VAL A 128 -11.90 4.40 1.79
C VAL A 128 -12.42 3.16 2.49
N VAL A 129 -12.77 2.13 1.73
CA VAL A 129 -13.24 0.84 2.24
C VAL A 129 -12.28 -0.26 1.78
N LEU A 130 -11.74 -1.01 2.73
CA LEU A 130 -10.85 -2.14 2.52
C LEU A 130 -11.60 -3.45 2.72
N ALA A 131 -11.39 -4.38 1.81
CA ALA A 131 -11.65 -5.80 1.99
C ALA A 131 -10.43 -6.61 1.51
N ARG A 132 -9.89 -7.50 2.35
CA ARG A 132 -8.93 -8.54 1.89
C ARG A 132 -9.59 -9.90 1.96
N LEU A 133 -9.49 -10.62 0.85
CA LEU A 133 -10.03 -11.96 0.69
C LEU A 133 -8.88 -12.95 0.51
N TYR A 134 -8.83 -13.98 1.33
CA TYR A 134 -7.94 -15.13 1.16
C TYR A 134 -8.73 -16.33 0.66
N ALA A 135 -8.02 -17.29 0.07
CA ALA A 135 -8.63 -18.55 -0.35
C ALA A 135 -9.27 -19.28 0.84
N GLN A 136 -10.34 -20.04 0.60
CA GLN A 136 -11.01 -20.76 1.67
C GLN A 136 -10.06 -21.77 2.33
N GLY A 137 -10.00 -21.75 3.66
CA GLY A 137 -9.07 -22.59 4.42
C GLY A 137 -7.64 -22.08 4.43
N ASP A 138 -7.38 -20.81 4.09
CA ASP A 138 -6.09 -20.17 4.38
C ASP A 138 -5.91 -19.93 5.89
N PRO A 139 -5.00 -20.68 6.58
CA PRO A 139 -4.70 -20.45 7.99
C PRO A 139 -3.86 -19.20 8.27
N GLY A 140 -3.36 -18.52 7.24
CA GLY A 140 -2.40 -17.46 7.41
C GLY A 140 -3.00 -16.17 7.95
N THR A 141 -2.37 -15.57 8.96
CA THR A 141 -2.71 -14.22 9.44
C THR A 141 -2.44 -13.17 8.37
N ASP A 142 -3.27 -12.14 8.31
CA ASP A 142 -3.05 -10.97 7.47
C ASP A 142 -1.75 -10.25 7.85
N LEU A 143 -1.00 -9.81 6.83
CA LEU A 143 0.18 -9.00 7.03
C LEU A 143 -0.22 -7.53 7.03
N ARG A 144 0.01 -6.86 8.15
CA ARG A 144 -0.39 -5.47 8.38
C ARG A 144 0.54 -4.48 7.69
N PHE A 145 0.48 -4.48 6.36
CA PHE A 145 1.10 -3.49 5.49
C PHE A 145 0.07 -3.01 4.46
N GLY A 146 0.35 -1.88 3.82
CA GLY A 146 -0.49 -1.29 2.79
C GLY A 146 0.36 -0.61 1.73
N VAL A 147 0.02 -0.79 0.46
CA VAL A 147 0.71 -0.09 -0.63
C VAL A 147 -0.28 0.45 -1.64
N SER A 148 -0.13 1.73 -1.94
CA SER A 148 -0.71 2.36 -3.13
C SER A 148 0.42 2.78 -4.05
N GLN A 149 0.52 2.12 -5.21
CA GLN A 149 1.52 2.39 -6.26
C GLN A 149 0.79 2.62 -7.58
N HIS A 150 0.95 3.82 -8.15
CA HIS A 150 0.28 4.24 -9.37
C HIS A 150 1.30 4.85 -10.33
N ALA A 151 1.27 4.37 -11.58
CA ALA A 151 2.07 4.94 -12.64
C ALA A 151 1.46 6.25 -13.16
N LEU A 152 2.30 7.18 -13.59
CA LEU A 152 1.89 8.45 -14.18
C LEU A 152 0.99 8.21 -15.40
N ASN A 153 -0.20 8.82 -15.40
CA ASN A 153 -1.17 8.72 -16.50
C ASN A 153 -1.56 7.27 -16.89
N GLY A 154 -1.39 6.31 -15.98
CA GLY A 154 -1.66 4.89 -16.26
C GLY A 154 -0.65 4.24 -17.20
N ASP A 155 0.58 4.75 -17.27
CA ASP A 155 1.69 4.12 -18.00
C ASP A 155 1.86 2.67 -17.52
N PRO A 156 2.04 1.68 -18.43
CA PRO A 156 2.34 0.31 -18.02
C PRO A 156 3.62 0.18 -17.20
N ALA A 157 4.56 1.12 -17.30
CA ALA A 157 5.80 1.13 -16.53
C ALA A 157 5.76 2.21 -15.45
N CYS A 158 6.06 1.82 -14.20
CA CYS A 158 6.14 2.74 -13.06
C CYS A 158 7.60 2.96 -12.68
N GLY A 159 8.05 4.21 -12.64
CA GLY A 159 9.39 4.58 -12.21
C GLY A 159 9.66 4.28 -10.74
N ASP A 160 8.61 4.23 -9.92
CA ASP A 160 8.70 3.78 -8.54
C ASP A 160 8.69 2.25 -8.41
N THR A 161 9.36 1.74 -7.38
CA THR A 161 9.19 0.37 -6.90
C THR A 161 9.32 0.30 -5.38
N TRP A 162 8.86 -0.81 -4.81
CA TRP A 162 8.93 -1.09 -3.38
C TRP A 162 9.20 -2.57 -3.15
N HIS A 163 9.74 -2.91 -1.98
CA HIS A 163 9.98 -4.31 -1.61
C HIS A 163 9.85 -4.47 -0.10
N LEU A 164 9.19 -5.53 0.35
CA LEU A 164 9.11 -5.92 1.76
C LEU A 164 9.71 -7.30 1.98
N ALA A 165 10.43 -7.47 3.08
CA ALA A 165 10.83 -8.77 3.57
C ALA A 165 10.49 -8.90 5.06
N PHE A 166 9.98 -10.07 5.43
CA PHE A 166 9.62 -10.45 6.79
C PHE A 166 10.42 -11.68 7.20
N ASP A 167 11.05 -11.63 8.37
CA ASP A 167 11.71 -12.77 9.01
C ASP A 167 11.40 -12.76 10.51
N GLY A 168 10.41 -13.55 10.92
CA GLY A 168 9.85 -13.48 12.27
C GLY A 168 9.35 -12.07 12.61
N GLN A 169 10.00 -11.44 13.59
CA GLN A 169 9.71 -10.07 14.04
C GLN A 169 10.54 -9.00 13.32
N HIS A 170 11.37 -9.39 12.36
CA HIS A 170 12.18 -8.47 11.58
C HIS A 170 11.44 -8.09 10.29
N VAL A 171 11.42 -6.80 10.00
CA VAL A 171 10.87 -6.25 8.75
C VAL A 171 11.96 -5.48 8.04
N SER A 172 12.10 -5.69 6.74
CA SER A 172 12.95 -4.88 5.87
C SER A 172 12.11 -4.30 4.76
N ALA A 173 12.16 -2.98 4.60
CA ALA A 173 11.36 -2.23 3.64
C ALA A 173 12.25 -1.38 2.74
N LEU A 174 11.91 -1.37 1.47
CA LEU A 174 12.56 -0.61 0.41
C LEU A 174 11.51 0.18 -0.36
N VAL A 175 11.83 1.44 -0.66
CA VAL A 175 11.17 2.24 -1.71
C VAL A 175 12.25 2.87 -2.58
N ILE A 176 12.10 2.78 -3.89
CA ILE A 176 12.96 3.42 -4.89
C ILE A 176 12.09 4.21 -5.85
N ASP A 177 12.51 5.42 -6.16
CA ASP A 177 11.97 6.30 -7.20
C ASP A 177 13.07 6.46 -8.26
N GLY A 178 12.88 5.78 -9.40
CA GLY A 178 13.78 5.86 -10.54
C GLY A 178 13.66 7.22 -11.23
N LEU A 179 14.77 7.82 -11.64
CA LEU A 179 14.74 9.19 -12.15
C LEU A 179 13.88 9.35 -13.42
N GLY A 180 12.87 10.22 -13.34
CA GLY A 180 11.88 10.44 -14.39
C GLY A 180 10.75 9.41 -14.32
N HIS A 181 10.12 9.10 -15.45
CA HIS A 181 9.03 8.11 -15.50
C HIS A 181 9.22 7.12 -16.66
N GLY A 182 8.38 6.09 -16.69
CA GLY A 182 8.34 5.07 -17.74
C GLY A 182 9.44 4.01 -17.61
N SER A 183 9.64 3.23 -18.67
CA SER A 183 10.44 1.99 -18.64
C SER A 183 11.91 2.16 -18.24
N GLU A 184 12.54 3.29 -18.57
CA GLU A 184 13.94 3.53 -18.17
C GLU A 184 14.07 3.84 -16.66
N ALA A 185 13.09 4.53 -16.08
CA ALA A 185 13.01 4.78 -14.65
C ALA A 185 12.70 3.47 -13.91
N GLU A 186 11.72 2.71 -14.41
CA GLU A 186 11.37 1.39 -13.89
C GLU A 186 12.58 0.44 -13.90
N ALA A 187 13.34 0.38 -15.00
CA ALA A 187 14.53 -0.47 -15.10
C ALA A 187 15.60 -0.09 -14.06
N ALA A 188 15.80 1.22 -13.80
CA ALA A 188 16.70 1.69 -12.76
C ALA A 188 16.23 1.25 -11.36
N ALA A 189 14.94 1.43 -11.06
CA ALA A 189 14.36 1.06 -9.79
C ALA A 189 14.40 -0.46 -9.57
N GLN A 190 14.07 -1.26 -10.59
CA GLN A 190 14.11 -2.73 -10.54
C GLN A 190 15.54 -3.26 -10.36
N ALA A 191 16.56 -2.62 -10.93
CA ALA A 191 17.95 -2.99 -10.70
C ALA A 191 18.33 -2.89 -9.21
N GLY A 192 17.87 -1.83 -8.52
CA GLY A 192 18.05 -1.68 -7.07
C GLY A 192 17.23 -2.70 -6.26
N ALA A 193 15.97 -2.91 -6.63
CA ALA A 193 15.11 -3.89 -5.96
C ALA A 193 15.62 -5.33 -6.07
N ALA A 194 16.22 -5.70 -7.22
CA ALA A 194 16.83 -7.00 -7.42
C ALA A 194 18.01 -7.26 -6.47
N VAL A 195 18.79 -6.23 -6.13
CA VAL A 195 19.87 -6.33 -5.11
C VAL A 195 19.27 -6.55 -3.73
N PHE A 196 18.23 -5.80 -3.37
CA PHE A 196 17.53 -5.98 -2.09
C PHE A 196 16.99 -7.40 -1.93
N ALA A 197 16.33 -7.92 -2.97
CA ALA A 197 15.71 -9.24 -2.95
C ALA A 197 16.69 -10.39 -2.62
N GLN A 198 17.97 -10.25 -3.00
CA GLN A 198 19.00 -11.27 -2.75
C GLN A 198 19.41 -11.37 -1.29
N ALA A 199 19.43 -10.25 -0.57
CA ALA A 199 19.82 -10.23 0.84
C ALA A 199 19.07 -9.12 1.60
N PRO A 200 17.75 -9.25 1.84
CA PRO A 200 16.90 -8.17 2.36
C PRO A 200 17.29 -7.66 3.75
N PHE A 201 18.01 -8.47 4.54
CA PHE A 201 18.46 -8.15 5.90
C PHE A 201 19.97 -7.91 6.01
N ALA A 202 20.70 -7.79 4.90
CA ALA A 202 22.10 -7.37 4.91
C ALA A 202 22.23 -5.95 5.50
N LYS A 203 23.42 -5.55 5.95
CA LYS A 203 23.60 -4.22 6.55
C LYS A 203 23.22 -3.12 5.56
N ALA A 204 22.46 -2.13 6.01
CA ALA A 204 21.89 -1.09 5.15
C ALA A 204 22.94 -0.35 4.30
N GLN A 205 24.14 -0.07 4.86
CA GLN A 205 25.25 0.51 4.10
C GLN A 205 25.77 -0.39 2.98
N GLN A 206 25.84 -1.71 3.21
CA GLN A 206 26.28 -2.68 2.22
C GLN A 206 25.26 -2.82 1.10
N GLN A 207 23.97 -2.90 1.44
CA GLN A 207 22.88 -2.92 0.47
C GLN A 207 22.88 -1.67 -0.40
N LEU A 208 22.98 -0.49 0.21
CA LEU A 208 22.97 0.78 -0.52
C LEU A 208 24.16 0.90 -1.49
N LEU A 209 25.35 0.41 -1.10
CA LEU A 209 26.51 0.37 -1.99
C LEU A 209 26.33 -0.62 -3.14
N ALA A 210 25.77 -1.80 -2.86
CA ALA A 210 25.46 -2.80 -3.89
C ALA A 210 24.37 -2.30 -4.86
N MET A 211 23.35 -1.62 -4.36
CA MET A 211 22.33 -0.95 -5.19
C MET A 211 22.96 0.14 -6.05
N HIS A 212 23.86 0.95 -5.49
CA HIS A 212 24.56 1.98 -6.25
C HIS A 212 25.32 1.37 -7.43
N GLN A 213 26.03 0.26 -7.22
CA GLN A 213 26.72 -0.46 -8.28
C GLN A 213 25.75 -1.03 -9.32
N ALA A 214 24.67 -1.69 -8.90
CA ALA A 214 23.68 -2.29 -9.81
C ALA A 214 22.89 -1.24 -10.62
N MET A 215 22.65 -0.07 -10.04
CA MET A 215 21.98 1.05 -10.71
C MET A 215 22.94 1.91 -11.55
N THR A 216 24.26 1.67 -11.49
CA THR A 216 25.24 2.42 -12.29
C THR A 216 25.07 2.11 -13.78
N GLY A 217 25.00 3.16 -14.61
CA GLY A 217 24.71 3.03 -16.05
C GLY A 217 23.22 2.96 -16.39
N THR A 218 22.34 3.01 -15.39
CA THR A 218 20.90 3.28 -15.56
C THR A 218 20.62 4.77 -15.34
N ARG A 219 19.35 5.18 -15.30
CA ARG A 219 18.98 6.53 -14.86
C ARG A 219 19.32 6.81 -13.39
N GLY A 220 19.49 5.77 -12.57
CA GLY A 220 19.61 5.91 -11.13
C GLY A 220 18.28 6.30 -10.47
N GLY A 221 18.31 6.61 -9.18
CA GLY A 221 17.09 6.93 -8.43
C GLY A 221 17.33 7.36 -7.00
N ALA A 222 16.26 7.83 -6.36
CA ALA A 222 16.20 8.00 -4.92
C ALA A 222 15.83 6.67 -4.26
N VAL A 223 16.46 6.35 -3.13
CA VAL A 223 16.31 5.06 -2.44
C VAL A 223 16.13 5.32 -0.96
N ALA A 224 15.19 4.63 -0.33
CA ALA A 224 15.10 4.54 1.14
C ALA A 224 14.99 3.09 1.59
N LEU A 225 15.74 2.76 2.64
CA LEU A 225 15.79 1.46 3.29
C LEU A 225 15.46 1.63 4.77
N ALA A 226 14.60 0.73 5.27
CA ALA A 226 14.20 0.70 6.67
C ALA A 226 14.24 -0.74 7.18
N HIS A 227 15.09 -1.03 8.17
CA HIS A 227 15.13 -2.33 8.84
C HIS A 227 14.60 -2.18 10.25
N TYR A 228 13.49 -2.85 10.52
CA TYR A 228 12.89 -2.94 11.84
C TYR A 228 13.29 -4.26 12.50
N ASP A 229 13.80 -4.13 13.71
CA ASP A 229 14.07 -5.23 14.64
C ASP A 229 13.00 -5.19 15.73
N GLY A 230 11.98 -6.05 15.56
CA GLY A 230 10.88 -6.15 16.50
C GLY A 230 11.27 -6.73 17.86
N CYS A 231 12.35 -7.54 17.93
CA CYS A 231 12.86 -8.07 19.20
C CYS A 231 13.37 -6.95 20.12
N ASN A 232 13.94 -5.90 19.53
CA ASN A 232 14.47 -4.73 20.26
C ASN A 232 13.63 -3.46 20.10
N ALA A 233 12.52 -3.53 19.36
CA ALA A 233 11.69 -2.39 18.97
C ALA A 233 12.49 -1.21 18.36
N ARG A 234 13.44 -1.52 17.47
CA ARG A 234 14.35 -0.55 16.85
C ARG A 234 14.21 -0.52 15.34
N LEU A 235 14.31 0.67 14.74
CA LEU A 235 14.38 0.86 13.29
C LEU A 235 15.72 1.50 12.93
N SER A 236 16.46 0.88 12.01
CA SER A 236 17.55 1.55 11.31
C SER A 236 17.06 2.02 9.93
N PHE A 237 17.26 3.30 9.63
CA PHE A 237 16.84 3.91 8.37
C PHE A 237 18.03 4.54 7.65
N THR A 238 18.08 4.39 6.34
CA THR A 238 18.98 5.14 5.46
C THR A 238 18.25 5.53 4.19
N GLY A 239 18.40 6.78 3.78
CA GLY A 239 17.80 7.29 2.55
C GLY A 239 18.79 8.14 1.75
N ILE A 240 18.73 8.04 0.43
CA ILE A 240 19.43 8.90 -0.53
C ILE A 240 18.40 9.46 -1.50
N GLY A 241 18.31 10.79 -1.61
CA GLY A 241 17.36 11.47 -2.47
C GLY A 241 16.14 11.99 -1.73
N ASN A 242 14.99 11.96 -2.41
CA ASN A 242 13.72 12.62 -2.06
C ASN A 242 12.64 11.66 -1.54
N ILE A 243 12.92 10.37 -1.35
CA ILE A 243 11.98 9.45 -0.68
C ILE A 243 11.73 9.95 0.75
N GLY A 244 10.47 10.26 1.04
CA GLY A 244 10.01 10.66 2.35
C GLY A 244 9.74 9.44 3.22
N ALA A 245 10.01 9.56 4.52
CA ALA A 245 9.59 8.56 5.48
C ALA A 245 9.24 9.21 6.82
N SER A 246 8.29 8.62 7.53
CA SER A 246 7.81 9.10 8.83
C SER A 246 7.40 7.93 9.71
N LEU A 247 7.74 8.03 11.00
CA LEU A 247 7.22 7.19 12.06
C LEU A 247 6.07 7.91 12.74
N VAL A 248 4.93 7.25 12.85
CA VAL A 248 3.74 7.80 13.49
C VAL A 248 3.33 6.91 14.66
N ASN A 249 3.11 7.52 15.82
CA ASN A 249 2.51 6.86 16.98
C ASN A 249 1.42 7.77 17.56
N GLY A 250 0.15 7.36 17.38
CA GLY A 250 -1.00 8.15 17.79
C GLY A 250 -0.97 9.55 17.18
N SER A 251 -0.73 10.57 18.02
CA SER A 251 -0.64 11.97 17.59
C SER A 251 0.80 12.45 17.34
N GLN A 252 1.81 11.65 17.59
CA GLN A 252 3.20 12.03 17.34
C GLN A 252 3.62 11.56 15.95
N SER A 253 4.29 12.43 15.21
CA SER A 253 4.91 12.10 13.92
C SER A 253 6.36 12.57 13.94
N ARG A 254 7.26 11.69 13.49
CA ARG A 254 8.70 11.94 13.39
C ARG A 254 9.15 11.58 11.98
N GLY A 255 9.59 12.60 11.23
CA GLY A 255 10.21 12.39 9.93
C GLY A 255 11.56 11.68 10.04
N LEU A 256 11.87 10.81 9.08
CA LEU A 256 13.16 10.13 8.95
C LEU A 256 14.01 10.85 7.93
N ALA A 257 15.27 11.12 8.28
CA ALA A 257 16.16 11.92 7.45
C ALA A 257 16.80 11.12 6.32
N SER A 258 16.71 11.66 5.10
CA SER A 258 17.43 11.19 3.91
C SER A 258 18.57 12.15 3.56
N MET A 259 19.67 11.61 3.03
CA MET A 259 20.80 12.41 2.53
C MET A 259 20.58 12.80 1.06
N PRO A 260 21.06 13.96 0.59
CA PRO A 260 20.93 14.34 -0.81
C PRO A 260 21.85 13.49 -1.70
N GLY A 261 21.36 13.12 -2.88
CA GLY A 261 22.11 12.41 -3.91
C GLY A 261 21.23 11.49 -4.74
N ILE A 262 21.87 10.76 -5.66
CA ILE A 262 21.24 9.82 -6.58
C ILE A 262 22.00 8.49 -6.50
N VAL A 263 21.30 7.40 -6.19
CA VAL A 263 21.86 6.04 -6.25
C VAL A 263 21.98 5.62 -7.71
N GLY A 264 23.09 4.97 -8.10
CA GLY A 264 23.49 4.79 -9.50
C GLY A 264 24.11 6.05 -10.17
N GLY A 265 23.99 7.21 -9.52
CA GLY A 265 24.55 8.49 -9.96
C GLY A 265 25.65 9.00 -9.01
N GLN A 266 25.40 10.13 -8.32
CA GLN A 266 26.34 10.70 -7.35
C GLN A 266 25.67 10.97 -6.00
N PHE A 267 26.29 10.53 -4.90
CA PHE A 267 25.98 10.97 -3.53
C PHE A 267 27.27 11.07 -2.71
N ARG A 268 27.29 11.94 -1.70
CA ARG A 268 28.53 12.25 -0.96
C ARG A 268 28.81 11.33 0.23
N LYS A 269 27.76 10.92 0.94
CA LYS A 269 27.85 10.10 2.14
C LYS A 269 26.58 9.28 2.32
N THR A 270 26.74 8.12 2.95
CA THR A 270 25.62 7.33 3.48
C THR A 270 25.56 7.55 4.99
N GLN A 271 24.36 7.74 5.52
CA GLN A 271 24.14 7.91 6.95
C GLN A 271 22.97 7.02 7.36
N VAL A 272 23.25 6.11 8.28
CA VAL A 272 22.21 5.31 8.93
C VAL A 272 21.79 6.06 10.20
N PHE A 273 20.49 6.14 10.42
CA PHE A 273 19.89 6.70 11.62
C PHE A 273 19.13 5.60 12.36
N ASP A 274 19.37 5.49 13.65
CA ASP A 274 18.69 4.55 14.53
C ASP A 274 17.57 5.25 15.31
N TYR A 275 16.43 4.58 15.39
CA TYR A 275 15.24 5.00 16.11
C TYR A 275 14.84 3.87 17.06
N ALA A 276 14.56 4.19 18.31
CA ALA A 276 14.19 3.24 19.37
C ALA A 276 12.77 3.53 19.87
N ASP A 277 12.25 2.64 20.72
CA ASP A 277 10.94 2.76 21.38
C ASP A 277 9.78 2.79 20.38
N LEU A 278 9.82 1.88 19.40
CA LEU A 278 8.91 1.89 18.25
C LEU A 278 7.69 0.98 18.38
N ASN A 279 7.39 0.48 19.58
CA ASN A 279 6.17 -0.27 19.83
C ASN A 279 4.94 0.59 19.48
N GLY A 280 3.99 0.05 18.73
CA GLY A 280 2.79 0.79 18.31
C GLY A 280 3.01 1.85 17.24
N ASN A 281 4.19 1.87 16.60
CA ASN A 281 4.46 2.84 15.53
C ASN A 281 4.04 2.30 14.16
N VAL A 282 3.59 3.20 13.31
CA VAL A 282 3.35 2.97 11.89
C VAL A 282 4.51 3.62 11.12
N LEU A 283 5.18 2.85 10.28
CA LEU A 283 6.15 3.36 9.31
C LEU A 283 5.41 3.73 8.03
N ILE A 284 5.59 4.97 7.58
CA ILE A 284 5.07 5.47 6.30
C ILE A 284 6.27 5.88 5.45
N MET A 285 6.42 5.29 4.26
CA MET A 285 7.42 5.64 3.25
C MET A 285 6.70 6.05 1.97
N TYR A 286 7.16 7.09 1.29
CA TYR A 286 6.50 7.60 0.09
C TYR A 286 7.47 8.25 -0.89
N SER A 287 7.23 8.06 -2.19
CA SER A 287 7.94 8.77 -3.26
C SER A 287 7.48 10.22 -3.36
N ASP A 288 8.17 11.03 -4.16
CA ASP A 288 7.88 12.45 -4.22
C ASP A 288 6.66 12.81 -5.09
N GLY A 289 6.05 11.83 -5.76
CA GLY A 289 4.71 11.93 -6.34
C GLY A 289 3.63 12.22 -5.30
N LEU A 290 3.91 11.94 -4.02
CA LEU A 290 3.09 12.39 -2.89
C LEU A 290 3.56 13.75 -2.36
N GLN A 291 2.61 14.63 -2.02
CA GLN A 291 2.92 15.83 -1.26
C GLN A 291 3.47 15.46 0.13
N SER A 292 4.51 16.15 0.59
CA SER A 292 5.14 15.87 1.89
C SER A 292 4.48 16.58 3.08
N ARG A 293 3.52 17.48 2.81
CA ARG A 293 2.82 18.29 3.81
C ARG A 293 1.46 17.69 4.15
N TRP A 294 1.49 16.56 4.82
CA TRP A 294 0.30 15.94 5.43
C TRP A 294 0.50 15.81 6.94
N ASN A 295 -0.61 15.70 7.67
CA ASN A 295 -0.59 15.49 9.10
C ASN A 295 -1.77 14.59 9.48
N LEU A 296 -1.48 13.40 10.02
CA LEU A 296 -2.53 12.45 10.38
C LEU A 296 -3.44 12.95 11.51
N LYS A 297 -3.05 14.01 12.26
CA LYS A 297 -3.96 14.69 13.20
C LYS A 297 -5.17 15.30 12.52
N ASP A 298 -5.06 15.66 11.24
CA ASP A 298 -6.15 16.21 10.46
C ASP A 298 -7.16 15.13 10.01
N TYR A 299 -6.87 13.87 10.36
CA TYR A 299 -7.64 12.66 10.04
C TYR A 299 -7.92 11.85 11.32
N PRO A 300 -8.90 12.25 12.14
CA PRO A 300 -9.19 11.61 13.42
C PRO A 300 -9.41 10.10 13.30
N GLY A 301 -8.64 9.32 14.05
CA GLY A 301 -8.75 7.86 14.07
C GLY A 301 -8.10 7.13 12.90
N LEU A 302 -7.58 7.82 11.88
CA LEU A 302 -6.93 7.18 10.73
C LEU A 302 -5.70 6.36 11.13
N VAL A 303 -4.93 6.83 12.12
CA VAL A 303 -3.72 6.13 12.63
C VAL A 303 -4.03 4.75 13.23
N HIS A 304 -5.28 4.48 13.59
CA HIS A 304 -5.70 3.18 14.13
C HIS A 304 -6.30 2.25 13.06
N ARG A 305 -6.36 2.72 11.81
CA ARG A 305 -6.87 1.94 10.68
C ARG A 305 -5.79 1.02 10.13
N HIS A 306 -6.24 0.04 9.36
CA HIS A 306 -5.35 -0.85 8.65
C HIS A 306 -4.38 -0.05 7.75
N PRO A 307 -3.08 -0.41 7.70
CA PRO A 307 -2.08 0.27 6.86
C PRO A 307 -2.49 0.51 5.41
N ALA A 308 -3.21 -0.43 4.79
CA ALA A 308 -3.76 -0.26 3.44
C ALA A 308 -4.76 0.90 3.33
N VAL A 309 -5.58 1.13 4.35
CA VAL A 309 -6.49 2.29 4.43
C VAL A 309 -5.69 3.57 4.57
N ILE A 310 -4.67 3.60 5.43
CA ILE A 310 -3.79 4.77 5.60
C ILE A 310 -3.10 5.12 4.29
N ALA A 311 -2.50 4.13 3.60
CA ALA A 311 -1.84 4.33 2.32
C ALA A 311 -2.80 4.89 1.26
N ALA A 312 -4.00 4.33 1.18
CA ALA A 312 -5.05 4.76 0.25
C ALA A 312 -5.57 6.18 0.55
N VAL A 313 -5.80 6.55 1.81
CA VAL A 313 -6.23 7.91 2.19
C VAL A 313 -5.13 8.92 1.87
N LEU A 314 -3.88 8.61 2.22
CA LEU A 314 -2.75 9.49 1.91
C LEU A 314 -2.60 9.68 0.40
N HIS A 315 -2.64 8.59 -0.37
CA HIS A 315 -2.59 8.70 -1.82
C HIS A 315 -3.75 9.53 -2.36
N ARG A 316 -5.00 9.23 -1.98
CA ARG A 316 -6.18 9.99 -2.40
C ARG A 316 -5.99 11.48 -2.13
N ASP A 317 -5.62 11.89 -0.93
CA ASP A 317 -5.70 13.31 -0.57
C ASP A 317 -4.44 14.11 -0.92
N PHE A 318 -3.31 13.43 -1.13
CA PHE A 318 -2.00 14.09 -1.30
C PHE A 318 -1.25 13.68 -2.58
N CYS A 319 -1.84 12.91 -3.49
CA CYS A 319 -1.26 12.69 -4.82
C CYS A 319 -1.08 14.01 -5.56
N ARG A 320 0.07 14.19 -6.22
CA ARG A 320 0.33 15.37 -7.07
C ARG A 320 -0.26 15.24 -8.47
N GLY A 321 -0.50 14.01 -8.96
CA GLY A 321 -1.05 13.74 -10.29
C GLY A 321 -0.15 14.12 -11.47
N ARG A 322 1.15 14.30 -11.24
CA ARG A 322 2.13 14.73 -12.25
C ARG A 322 3.40 13.88 -12.26
N ASP A 323 3.44 12.84 -11.44
CA ASP A 323 4.55 11.90 -11.34
C ASP A 323 4.02 10.51 -10.95
N ASP A 324 4.89 9.51 -11.03
CA ASP A 324 4.67 8.22 -10.39
C ASP A 324 4.51 8.41 -8.87
N VAL A 325 3.65 7.60 -8.23
CA VAL A 325 3.40 7.73 -6.79
C VAL A 325 3.33 6.39 -6.11
N THR A 326 4.09 6.26 -5.02
CA THR A 326 4.12 5.11 -4.14
C THR A 326 3.98 5.55 -2.71
N VAL A 327 3.03 4.96 -1.99
CA VAL A 327 2.86 5.10 -0.53
C VAL A 327 2.87 3.71 0.07
N LEU A 328 3.87 3.42 0.89
CA LEU A 328 4.03 2.18 1.63
C LEU A 328 3.82 2.47 3.12
N VAL A 329 2.91 1.72 3.74
CA VAL A 329 2.59 1.82 5.17
C VAL A 329 2.75 0.46 5.81
N ILE A 330 3.38 0.40 6.99
CA ILE A 330 3.63 -0.85 7.72
C ILE A 330 3.36 -0.61 9.20
N ASP A 331 2.54 -1.46 9.82
CA ASP A 331 2.46 -1.51 11.28
C ASP A 331 3.72 -2.19 11.81
N LEU A 332 4.46 -1.50 12.69
CA LEU A 332 5.63 -2.06 13.37
C LEU A 332 5.22 -2.78 14.67
N GLU A 333 3.92 -3.00 14.90
CA GLU A 333 3.45 -3.85 16.00
C GLU A 333 3.70 -5.32 15.70
N LEU A 334 4.20 -6.03 16.70
CA LEU A 334 4.37 -7.47 16.65
C LEU A 334 2.99 -8.13 16.60
N PRO A 335 2.70 -9.01 15.63
CA PRO A 335 1.73 -10.06 15.90
C PRO A 335 2.31 -10.92 17.01
N ASN A 336 1.76 -10.80 18.22
CA ASN A 336 1.99 -11.77 19.26
C ASN A 336 1.55 -13.13 18.70
N VAL A 337 2.50 -14.04 18.55
CA VAL A 337 2.23 -15.48 18.42
C VAL A 337 1.86 -16.01 19.79
#